data_AF-A0A950B2Z8-F1
#
_entry.id   AF-A0A950B2Z8-F1
#
_cell.length_a   1.000
_cell.length_b   1.000
_cell.length_c   1.000
_cell.angle_alpha   90.00
_cell.angle_beta   90.00
_cell.angle_gamma   90.00
#
_symmetry.space_group_name_H-M   'P 1'
#
loop_
_entity.id
_entity.type
_entity.pdbx_description
1 polymer ?
#
loop_
_entity_poly.entity_id
_entity_poly.type
_entity_poly.pdbx_seq_one_letter_code
_entity_poly.pdbx_strand_id
1 'polypeptide(L)'
;SALLPSAGPEPDPVIQAKLREAAARDILELLPYLEQRGRELAEGARIALAQRAEQEATAMRMILEEQKKRVTETAAKYRDPQSRLDFNDDEQRQLEANKRHWEKRIDAIDRELASEPGRIRMLYEVKAQRIEPVGLVYLWPVTG
;
A
#
# COMPACT_ATOMS: atom_id res chain seq x y z
N SER A 1 -4.73 5.88 21.96
CA SER A 1 -4.81 5.95 23.43
C SER A 1 -6.16 6.58 23.76
N ALA A 2 -7.19 5.76 23.96
CA ALA A 2 -8.56 6.25 24.18
C ALA A 2 -8.82 6.38 25.68
N LEU A 3 -9.42 7.50 26.05
CA LEU A 3 -9.82 7.91 27.38
C LEU A 3 -10.70 6.83 28.04
N LEU A 4 -10.18 6.14 29.05
CA LEU A 4 -11.03 5.51 30.06
C LEU A 4 -11.52 6.66 30.98
N PRO A 5 -12.84 6.89 31.12
CA PRO A 5 -13.34 7.83 32.11
C PRO A 5 -12.90 7.36 33.51
N SER A 6 -12.59 8.31 34.39
CA SER A 6 -12.24 8.04 35.79
C SER A 6 -13.25 7.06 36.40
N ALA A 7 -12.75 5.97 37.00
CA ALA A 7 -13.59 4.92 37.56
C ALA A 7 -14.58 5.51 38.57
N GLY A 8 -15.86 5.56 38.19
CA GLY A 8 -16.94 5.77 39.13
C GLY A 8 -17.06 4.57 40.09
N PRO A 9 -17.85 4.68 41.17
CA PRO A 9 -18.15 3.55 42.03
C PRO A 9 -18.53 2.31 41.21
N GLU A 10 -17.92 1.18 41.54
CA GLU A 10 -18.26 -0.10 40.90
C GLU A 10 -19.75 -0.40 41.13
N PRO A 11 -20.47 -0.90 40.10
CA PRO A 11 -21.84 -1.33 40.27
C PRO A 11 -21.93 -2.42 41.35
N ASP A 12 -23.06 -2.49 42.04
CA ASP A 12 -23.35 -3.57 42.99
C ASP A 12 -23.08 -4.95 42.35
N PRO A 13 -22.49 -5.92 43.08
CA PRO A 13 -22.20 -7.26 42.58
C PRO A 13 -23.38 -7.96 41.88
N VAL A 14 -24.63 -7.71 42.32
CA VAL A 14 -25.85 -8.23 41.69
C VAL A 14 -26.03 -7.66 40.28
N ILE A 15 -25.75 -6.37 40.10
CA ILE A 15 -25.81 -5.70 38.80
C ILE A 15 -24.67 -6.23 37.90
N GLN A 16 -23.46 -6.39 38.44
CA GLN A 16 -22.35 -6.96 37.69
C GLN A 16 -22.66 -8.37 37.18
N ALA A 17 -23.30 -9.22 37.99
CA ALA A 17 -23.71 -10.55 37.59
C ALA A 17 -24.73 -10.53 36.43
N LYS A 18 -25.74 -9.65 36.51
CA LYS A 18 -26.72 -9.46 35.43
C LYS A 18 -26.08 -8.98 34.12
N LEU A 19 -25.15 -8.04 34.20
CA LEU A 19 -24.43 -7.54 33.02
C LEU A 19 -23.57 -8.65 32.39
N ARG A 20 -22.90 -9.48 33.19
CA ARG A 20 -22.13 -10.63 32.69
C ARG A 20 -23.01 -11.67 32.01
N GLU A 21 -24.21 -11.92 32.54
CA GLU A 21 -25.19 -12.82 31.94
C GLU A 21 -25.74 -12.27 30.61
N ALA A 22 -25.99 -10.97 30.52
CA ALA A 22 -26.48 -10.30 29.32
C ALA A 22 -25.40 -10.07 28.24
N ALA A 23 -24.11 -10.06 28.61
CA ALA A 23 -23.01 -9.64 27.73
C ALA A 23 -22.98 -10.33 26.36
N ALA A 24 -23.24 -11.65 26.31
CA ALA A 24 -23.25 -12.38 25.03
C ALA A 24 -24.36 -11.87 24.10
N ARG A 25 -25.55 -11.58 24.66
CA ARG A 25 -26.67 -11.01 23.92
C ARG A 25 -26.38 -9.56 23.50
N ASP A 26 -25.84 -8.75 24.41
CA ASP A 26 -25.51 -7.36 24.12
C ASP A 26 -24.48 -7.26 22.97
N ILE A 27 -23.49 -8.16 22.93
CA ILE A 27 -22.56 -8.25 21.80
C ILE A 27 -23.28 -8.56 20.50
N LEU A 28 -24.21 -9.51 20.48
CA LEU A 28 -24.99 -9.86 19.30
C LEU A 28 -25.86 -8.69 18.82
N GLU A 29 -26.43 -7.92 19.74
CA GLU A 29 -27.24 -6.74 19.43
C GLU A 29 -26.39 -5.57 18.91
N LEU A 30 -25.14 -5.43 19.38
CA LEU A 30 -24.22 -4.38 18.96
C LEU A 30 -23.47 -4.68 17.66
N LEU A 31 -23.28 -5.97 17.33
CA LEU A 31 -22.48 -6.40 16.20
C LEU A 31 -22.91 -5.76 14.86
N PRO A 32 -24.20 -5.66 14.50
CA PRO A 32 -24.62 -5.04 13.24
C PRO A 32 -24.20 -3.57 13.10
N TYR A 33 -24.19 -2.82 14.21
CA TYR A 33 -23.76 -1.43 14.24
C TYR A 33 -22.25 -1.31 14.06
N LEU A 34 -21.48 -2.21 14.68
CA LEU A 34 -20.03 -2.29 14.49
C LEU A 34 -19.69 -2.69 13.05
N GLU A 35 -20.44 -3.61 12.46
CA GLU A 35 -20.28 -4.01 11.06
C GLU A 35 -20.57 -2.87 10.09
N GLN A 36 -21.64 -2.10 10.33
CA GLN A 36 -21.94 -0.92 9.52
C GLN A 36 -20.81 0.11 9.60
N ARG A 37 -20.41 0.49 10.82
CA ARG A 37 -19.32 1.47 11.01
C ARG A 37 -17.99 0.98 10.46
N GLY A 38 -17.71 -0.31 10.60
CA GLY A 38 -16.53 -0.94 10.04
C GLY A 38 -16.52 -0.94 8.52
N ARG A 39 -17.69 -1.09 7.86
CA ARG A 39 -17.81 -0.94 6.39
C ARG A 39 -17.49 0.48 5.94
N GLU A 40 -18.01 1.49 6.63
CA GLU A 40 -17.74 2.91 6.32
C GLU A 40 -16.24 3.23 6.44
N LEU A 41 -15.61 2.81 7.55
CA LEU A 41 -14.17 3.01 7.76
C LEU A 41 -13.33 2.26 6.74
N ALA A 42 -13.70 1.02 6.40
CA ALA A 42 -13.00 0.23 5.41
C ALA A 42 -13.11 0.84 4.00
N GLU A 43 -14.24 1.45 3.66
CA GLU A 43 -14.39 2.15 2.40
C GLU A 43 -13.47 3.38 2.32
N GLY A 44 -13.42 4.18 3.39
CA GLY A 44 -12.45 5.27 3.49
C GLY A 44 -11.00 4.80 3.35
N ALA A 45 -10.66 3.67 3.97
CA ALA A 45 -9.34 3.07 3.84
C ALA A 45 -9.06 2.58 2.41
N ARG A 46 -10.03 1.95 1.73
CA ARG A 46 -9.89 1.53 0.32
C ARG A 46 -9.62 2.72 -0.59
N ILE A 47 -10.35 3.82 -0.41
CA ILE A 47 -10.15 5.04 -1.19
C ILE A 47 -8.72 5.59 -0.97
N ALA A 48 -8.26 5.66 0.28
CA ALA A 48 -6.91 6.12 0.60
C ALA A 48 -5.82 5.21 0.00
N LEU A 49 -6.00 3.88 0.08
CA LEU A 49 -5.10 2.91 -0.52
C LEU A 49 -5.06 3.03 -2.04
N ALA A 50 -6.22 3.22 -2.69
CA ALA A 50 -6.31 3.42 -4.13
C ALA A 50 -5.63 4.72 -4.59
N GLN A 51 -5.79 5.82 -3.86
CA GLN A 51 -5.10 7.07 -4.13
C GLN A 51 -3.58 6.90 -4.03
N ARG A 52 -3.11 6.24 -2.98
CA ARG A 52 -1.68 5.95 -2.80
C ARG A 52 -1.14 5.04 -3.90
N ALA A 53 -1.90 4.02 -4.26
CA ALA A 53 -1.58 3.12 -5.35
C ALA A 53 -1.36 3.85 -6.67
N GLU A 54 -2.25 4.81 -7.01
CA GLU A 54 -2.13 5.57 -8.26
C GLU A 54 -0.93 6.52 -8.23
N GLN A 55 -0.67 7.18 -7.10
CA GLN A 55 0.49 8.05 -6.93
C GLN A 55 1.79 7.26 -7.12
N GLU A 56 1.93 6.11 -6.46
CA GLU A 56 3.13 5.27 -6.56
C GLU A 56 3.26 4.62 -7.95
N ALA A 57 2.17 4.18 -8.58
CA ALA A 57 2.18 3.65 -9.94
C ALA A 57 2.60 4.71 -10.97
N THR A 58 2.12 5.95 -10.81
CA THR A 58 2.52 7.08 -11.66
C THR A 58 3.99 7.43 -11.46
N ALA A 59 4.46 7.48 -10.20
CA ALA A 59 5.88 7.69 -9.89
C ALA A 59 6.77 6.61 -10.51
N MET A 60 6.37 5.34 -10.41
CA MET A 60 7.08 4.21 -11.03
C MET A 60 7.20 4.40 -12.55
N ARG A 61 6.10 4.74 -13.22
CA ARG A 61 6.11 5.04 -14.67
C ARG A 61 7.09 6.16 -15.01
N MET A 62 7.03 7.28 -14.30
CA MET A 62 7.91 8.43 -14.56
C MET A 62 9.39 8.05 -14.41
N ILE A 63 9.75 7.29 -13.37
CA ILE A 63 11.12 6.82 -13.15
C ILE A 63 11.57 5.94 -14.32
N LEU A 64 10.75 4.99 -14.76
CA LEU A 64 11.07 4.09 -15.86
C LEU A 64 11.19 4.84 -17.20
N GLU A 65 10.31 5.81 -17.47
CA GLU A 65 10.38 6.66 -18.67
C GLU A 65 11.66 7.52 -18.67
N GLU A 66 12.02 8.11 -17.53
CA GLU A 66 13.26 8.88 -17.39
C GLU A 66 14.49 7.98 -17.59
N GLN A 67 14.50 6.79 -17.02
CA GLN A 67 15.57 5.81 -17.23
C GLN A 67 15.67 5.42 -18.70
N LYS A 68 14.55 5.13 -19.38
CA LYS A 68 14.53 4.80 -20.82
C LYS A 68 15.14 5.93 -21.64
N LYS A 69 14.74 7.17 -21.36
CA LYS A 69 15.28 8.37 -22.01
C LYS A 69 16.78 8.47 -21.83
N ARG A 70 17.28 8.39 -20.59
CA ARG A 70 18.73 8.45 -20.28
C ARG A 70 19.54 7.37 -20.99
N VAL A 71 19.06 6.12 -20.99
CA VAL A 71 19.72 5.00 -21.68
C VAL A 71 19.73 5.21 -23.19
N THR A 72 18.60 5.67 -23.76
CA THR A 72 18.48 5.94 -25.21
C THR A 72 19.40 7.07 -25.65
N GLU A 73 19.45 8.17 -24.90
CA GLU A 73 20.36 9.30 -25.17
C GLU A 73 21.82 8.88 -25.08
N THR A 74 22.17 8.07 -24.06
CA THR A 74 23.52 7.53 -23.91
C THR A 74 23.88 6.64 -25.10
N ALA A 75 23.00 5.70 -25.48
CA ALA A 75 23.20 4.82 -26.62
C ALA A 75 23.35 5.59 -27.95
N ALA A 76 22.62 6.70 -28.13
CA ALA A 76 22.71 7.56 -29.29
C ALA A 76 24.07 8.28 -29.39
N LYS A 77 24.59 8.80 -28.27
CA LYS A 77 25.92 9.47 -28.22
C LYS A 77 27.04 8.57 -28.75
N TYR A 78 27.05 7.30 -28.34
CA TYR A 78 28.07 6.34 -28.77
C TYR A 78 27.78 5.71 -30.16
N ARG A 79 26.67 6.09 -30.80
CA ARG A 79 26.37 5.69 -32.19
C ARG A 79 27.11 6.56 -33.21
N ASP A 80 27.47 7.79 -32.85
CA ASP A 80 28.21 8.73 -33.70
C ASP A 80 29.62 8.21 -34.08
N PRO A 81 29.94 8.08 -35.38
CA PRO A 81 31.28 7.71 -35.85
C PRO A 81 32.39 8.66 -35.39
N GLN A 82 32.11 9.95 -35.17
CA GLN A 82 33.13 10.90 -34.68
C GLN A 82 33.63 10.56 -33.26
N SER A 83 32.81 9.89 -32.44
CA SER A 83 33.21 9.42 -31.11
C SER A 83 34.06 8.15 -31.13
N ARG A 84 34.46 7.65 -32.32
CA ARG A 84 35.19 6.38 -32.49
C ARG A 84 36.60 6.54 -33.07
N LEU A 85 37.00 7.77 -33.40
CA LEU A 85 38.19 8.03 -34.23
C LEU A 85 39.52 7.56 -33.60
N ASP A 86 39.56 7.30 -32.29
CA ASP A 86 40.77 6.89 -31.56
C ASP A 86 40.66 5.54 -30.82
N PHE A 87 39.64 4.72 -31.11
CA PHE A 87 39.43 3.49 -30.33
C PHE A 87 40.33 2.32 -30.77
N ASN A 88 40.99 1.69 -29.79
CA ASN A 88 41.70 0.42 -29.97
C ASN A 88 40.73 -0.78 -30.02
N ASP A 89 41.24 -1.97 -30.36
CA ASP A 89 40.43 -3.19 -30.52
C ASP A 89 39.64 -3.57 -29.25
N ASP A 90 40.19 -3.35 -28.06
CA ASP A 90 39.51 -3.66 -26.80
C ASP A 90 38.40 -2.63 -26.51
N GLU A 91 38.61 -1.36 -26.82
CA GLU A 91 37.59 -0.30 -26.72
C GLU A 91 36.43 -0.54 -27.70
N GLN A 92 36.70 -1.08 -28.89
CA GLN A 92 35.65 -1.49 -29.84
C GLN A 92 34.81 -2.64 -29.29
N ARG A 93 35.44 -3.68 -28.72
CA ARG A 93 34.73 -4.80 -28.07
C ARG A 93 33.89 -4.33 -26.89
N GLN A 94 34.43 -3.42 -26.06
CA GLN A 94 33.69 -2.82 -24.96
C GLN A 94 32.47 -2.03 -25.46
N LEU A 95 32.62 -1.25 -26.53
CA LEU A 95 31.52 -0.51 -27.13
C LEU A 95 30.42 -1.45 -27.64
N GLU A 96 30.76 -2.56 -28.30
CA GLU A 96 29.79 -3.56 -28.73
C GLU A 96 29.07 -4.21 -27.55
N ALA A 97 29.79 -4.53 -26.48
CA ALA A 97 29.19 -5.07 -25.26
C ALA A 97 28.21 -4.06 -24.63
N ASN A 98 28.59 -2.79 -24.58
CA ASN A 98 27.75 -1.70 -24.08
C ASN A 98 26.47 -1.52 -24.92
N LYS A 99 26.57 -1.58 -26.25
CA LYS A 99 25.41 -1.53 -27.14
C LYS A 99 24.40 -2.64 -26.84
N ARG A 100 24.88 -3.88 -26.77
CA ARG A 100 24.04 -5.04 -26.43
C ARG A 100 23.42 -4.90 -25.04
N HIS A 101 24.14 -4.32 -24.09
CA HIS A 101 23.63 -4.07 -22.75
C HIS A 101 22.52 -3.02 -22.74
N TRP A 102 22.69 -1.89 -23.46
CA TRP A 102 21.67 -0.85 -23.55
C TRP A 102 20.40 -1.34 -24.22
N GLU A 103 20.50 -2.10 -25.32
CA GLU A 103 19.34 -2.71 -25.99
C GLU A 103 18.56 -3.61 -25.02
N LYS A 104 19.26 -4.50 -24.31
CA LYS A 104 18.63 -5.35 -23.27
C LYS A 104 17.98 -4.54 -22.16
N ARG A 105 18.60 -3.43 -21.73
CA ARG A 105 18.02 -2.59 -20.67
C ARG A 105 16.77 -1.87 -21.16
N ILE A 106 16.76 -1.36 -22.40
CA ILE A 106 15.58 -0.73 -23.00
C ILE A 106 14.43 -1.74 -23.07
N ASP A 107 14.68 -2.96 -23.56
CA ASP A 107 13.67 -4.02 -23.61
C ASP A 107 13.15 -4.39 -22.22
N ALA A 108 14.03 -4.44 -21.22
CA ALA A 108 13.63 -4.70 -19.84
C ALA A 108 12.73 -3.57 -19.29
N ILE A 109 13.09 -2.31 -19.52
CA ILE A 109 12.27 -1.15 -19.13
C ILE A 109 10.91 -1.19 -19.80
N ASP A 110 10.82 -1.59 -21.07
CA ASP A 110 9.54 -1.70 -21.77
C ASP A 110 8.62 -2.76 -21.19
N ARG A 111 9.19 -3.88 -20.73
CA ARG A 111 8.42 -4.90 -19.97
C ARG A 111 8.00 -4.36 -18.61
N GLU A 112 8.90 -3.69 -17.89
CA GLU A 112 8.61 -3.08 -16.59
C GLU A 112 7.50 -2.02 -16.69
N LEU A 113 7.51 -1.19 -17.73
CA LEU A 113 6.47 -0.19 -18.00
C LEU A 113 5.08 -0.81 -18.23
N ALA A 114 5.04 -2.01 -18.80
CA ALA A 114 3.80 -2.75 -19.05
C ALA A 114 3.23 -3.39 -17.77
N SER A 115 4.09 -3.88 -16.85
CA SER A 115 3.64 -4.67 -15.70
C SER A 115 3.73 -3.95 -14.35
N GLU A 116 4.79 -3.20 -14.08
CA GLU A 116 5.11 -2.72 -12.73
C GLU A 116 4.09 -1.70 -12.19
N PRO A 117 3.62 -0.69 -12.95
CA PRO A 117 2.57 0.19 -12.48
C PRO A 117 1.28 -0.56 -12.13
N GLY A 118 0.93 -1.60 -12.90
CA GLY A 118 -0.22 -2.46 -12.61
C GLY A 118 -0.01 -3.29 -11.34
N ARG A 119 1.20 -3.85 -11.17
CA ARG A 119 1.58 -4.63 -9.98
C ARG A 119 1.48 -3.81 -8.69
N ILE A 120 1.92 -2.56 -8.71
CA ILE A 120 1.79 -1.64 -7.57
C ILE A 120 0.31 -1.46 -7.21
N ARG A 121 -0.55 -1.21 -8.21
CA ARG A 121 -2.00 -1.07 -7.95
C ARG A 121 -2.61 -2.29 -7.28
N MET A 122 -2.24 -3.48 -7.73
CA MET A 122 -2.74 -4.73 -7.15
C MET A 122 -2.31 -4.96 -5.70
N LEU A 123 -1.12 -4.49 -5.29
CA LEU A 123 -0.64 -4.65 -3.91
C LEU A 123 -1.51 -3.91 -2.88
N TYR A 124 -2.15 -2.83 -3.30
CA TYR A 124 -3.01 -2.00 -2.44
C TYR A 124 -4.47 -2.46 -2.41
N GLU A 125 -4.81 -3.53 -3.14
CA GLU A 125 -6.16 -4.08 -3.18
C GLU A 125 -6.47 -4.83 -1.88
N VAL A 126 -7.54 -4.44 -1.19
CA VAL A 126 -7.99 -5.08 0.05
C VAL A 126 -8.61 -6.43 -0.27
N LYS A 127 -7.91 -7.53 0.06
CA LYS A 127 -8.36 -8.90 -0.21
C LYS A 127 -9.35 -9.47 0.80
N ALA A 128 -9.33 -8.96 2.03
CA ALA A 128 -10.22 -9.41 3.08
C ALA A 128 -10.46 -8.29 4.11
N GLN A 129 -11.65 -8.30 4.70
CA GLN A 129 -12.01 -7.46 5.83
C GLN A 129 -12.73 -8.34 6.85
N ARG A 130 -12.35 -8.23 8.12
CA ARG A 130 -12.98 -8.96 9.22
C ARG A 130 -13.13 -8.07 10.44
N ILE A 131 -14.26 -8.17 11.12
CA ILE A 131 -14.56 -7.46 12.34
C ILE A 131 -14.75 -8.51 13.43
N GLU A 132 -14.05 -8.33 14.55
CA GLU A 132 -14.17 -9.20 15.72
C GLU A 132 -14.42 -8.37 16.98
N PRO A 133 -15.43 -8.73 17.78
CA PRO A 133 -15.58 -8.15 19.11
C PRO A 133 -14.48 -8.67 20.03
N VAL A 134 -13.69 -7.76 20.60
CA VAL A 134 -12.61 -8.08 21.55
C VAL A 134 -12.99 -7.84 23.01
N GLY A 135 -14.10 -7.13 23.25
CA GLY A 135 -14.59 -6.82 24.60
C GLY A 135 -15.82 -5.90 24.57
N LEU A 136 -16.50 -5.80 25.71
CA LEU A 136 -17.67 -4.95 25.92
C LEU A 136 -17.42 -4.05 27.14
N VAL A 137 -17.77 -2.77 27.02
CA VAL A 137 -17.65 -1.77 28.10
C VAL A 137 -19.03 -1.21 28.40
N TYR A 138 -19.44 -1.29 29.66
CA TYR A 138 -20.68 -0.69 30.15
C TYR A 138 -20.40 0.69 30.75
N LEU A 139 -21.20 1.68 30.36
CA LEU A 139 -21.21 3.00 31.00
C LEU A 139 -22.29 2.99 32.08
N TRP A 140 -21.90 3.14 33.34
CA TRP A 140 -22.82 3.12 34.49
C TRP A 140 -22.88 4.50 35.16
N PRO A 141 -24.08 5.09 35.37
CA PRO A 141 -24.20 6.39 36.01
C PRO A 141 -23.92 6.30 37.52
N VAL A 142 -23.29 7.34 38.05
CA VAL A 142 -22.94 7.45 39.48
C VAL A 142 -24.03 8.10 40.34
N THR A 143 -25.16 8.46 39.73
CA THR A 143 -26.31 9.09 40.39
C THR A 143 -27.61 8.52 39.84
N GLY A 144 -28.33 7.80 40.69
CA GLY A 144 -29.70 7.34 40.53
C GLY A 144 -30.45 7.55 41.83
#